data_AF-A0A3N5EAU7-F1
#
_entry.id   AF-A0A3N5EAU7-F1
#
_cell.length_a   1.000
_cell.length_b   1.000
_cell.length_c   1.000
_cell.angle_alpha   90.00
_cell.angle_beta   90.00
_cell.angle_gamma   90.00
#
_symmetry.space_group_name_H-M   'P 1'
#
loop_
_entity.id
_entity.type
_entity.pdbx_description
1 polymer ?
#
loop_
_entity_poly.entity_id
_entity_poly.type
_entity_poly.pdbx_seq_one_letter_code
_entity_poly.pdbx_strand_id
1 'polypeptide(L)'
;MTPCPNCGRPNADEARFCSNCGHALVTRVGVEERRHVTALFADLVASTALSDRLDPEVVRGVVSQFFERTIEQIRRFGGSAEQFRGDAVMALFGLQLAHEDDPERAVRAAFAVRDGLAALAPDAAQRHGIVLQLRIGIEAGEVVVGDPFGGSTMATGDVLNLAARLEEHAAPGEIVVGPVVHAATERDITYQSAGATEVRGKAAPVEIWRAVSLAPEPGGVRGLPGHRAPLTGRDEELALLRDAARRAANDRKAILFTILGLPGVGKSRLARELADELEATGWRVLYGRCLPYGEGITYWPLGEVIRDLAGITPELTSAQAQERLAAVSPDQDTTDRLAFAIGLRADAPVSGEALDREIAFAVRRLVESPTSVRPILLVLEDIHWADPPILDLLEYLATWTRDRSLLIVALARPDLIDHRPGWGSGRMEASRIQLEALTRDEATSLVHALLAVDALPDRLREQVLDRAEGNPLFVEETIRMLIDDGTVVERDGAWVAANELAEVEVPETIEALVRARLDSLPRDERSILQGAAVIGRTFQRSALAMVMEEPVDAFLEQAVLRDFVSEEPAGDPSYRFKHLVIRDVAYGTLPKARRAALHRRTVEWLIEWAADRSYEFVEIEA
;
A
#
# COMPACT_ATOMS: atom_id res chain seq x y z
N MET A 1 -0.20 -26.81 -23.31
CA MET A 1 -0.05 -26.62 -21.85
C MET A 1 0.60 -25.27 -21.62
N THR A 2 -0.06 -24.40 -20.85
CA THR A 2 0.44 -23.06 -20.55
C THR A 2 1.20 -23.11 -19.22
N PRO A 3 2.51 -22.80 -19.18
CA PRO A 3 3.24 -22.75 -17.92
C PRO A 3 2.72 -21.60 -17.06
N CYS A 4 2.58 -21.84 -15.76
CA CYS A 4 2.22 -20.80 -14.81
C CYS A 4 3.30 -19.72 -14.80
N PRO A 5 2.97 -18.44 -15.01
CA PRO A 5 3.96 -17.37 -14.96
C PRO A 5 4.53 -17.17 -13.54
N ASN A 6 3.81 -17.59 -12.50
CA ASN A 6 4.27 -17.55 -11.12
C ASN A 6 5.20 -18.74 -10.77
N CYS A 7 4.72 -19.98 -10.89
CA CYS A 7 5.45 -21.15 -10.39
C CYS A 7 6.00 -22.10 -11.48
N GLY A 8 5.91 -21.71 -12.76
CA GLY A 8 6.43 -22.50 -13.89
C GLY A 8 5.68 -23.82 -14.19
N ARG A 9 4.71 -24.20 -13.35
CA ARG A 9 3.94 -25.45 -13.50
C ARG A 9 3.25 -25.49 -14.87
N PRO A 10 3.38 -26.56 -15.68
CA PRO A 10 2.56 -26.73 -16.86
C PRO A 10 1.11 -26.95 -16.45
N ASN A 11 0.20 -26.10 -16.93
CA ASN A 11 -1.23 -26.26 -16.70
C ASN A 11 -1.93 -26.57 -18.03
N ALA A 12 -3.12 -27.17 -17.95
CA ALA A 12 -3.96 -27.35 -19.12
C ALA A 12 -4.24 -25.99 -19.78
N ASP A 13 -4.36 -25.96 -21.11
CA ASP A 13 -4.53 -24.68 -21.85
C ASP A 13 -5.83 -23.94 -21.50
N GLU A 14 -6.80 -24.63 -20.89
CA GLU A 14 -8.08 -24.08 -20.43
C GLU A 14 -8.09 -23.74 -18.92
N ALA A 15 -7.01 -24.02 -18.20
CA ALA A 15 -6.96 -23.78 -16.76
C ALA A 15 -6.95 -22.27 -16.47
N ARG A 16 -7.95 -21.76 -15.74
CA ARG A 16 -8.02 -20.35 -15.33
C ARG A 16 -7.08 -20.00 -14.19
N PHE A 17 -6.74 -20.98 -13.36
CA PHE A 17 -5.84 -20.84 -12.22
C PHE A 17 -4.81 -21.96 -12.23
N CYS A 18 -3.65 -21.67 -11.67
CA CYS A 18 -2.57 -22.62 -11.55
C CYS A 18 -2.99 -23.73 -10.60
N SER A 19 -2.96 -24.95 -11.10
CA SER A 19 -3.23 -26.17 -10.32
C SER A 19 -2.30 -26.40 -9.13
N ASN A 20 -1.21 -25.64 -9.03
CA ASN A 20 -0.23 -25.74 -7.95
C ASN A 20 -0.28 -24.55 -6.97
N CYS A 21 -0.24 -23.32 -7.47
CA CYS A 21 -0.09 -22.12 -6.64
C CYS A 21 -1.33 -21.21 -6.64
N GLY A 22 -2.42 -21.60 -7.29
CA GLY A 22 -3.65 -20.79 -7.37
C GLY A 22 -3.54 -19.54 -8.26
N HIS A 23 -2.37 -19.19 -8.78
CA HIS A 23 -2.15 -18.02 -9.63
C HIS A 23 -3.02 -18.04 -10.89
N ALA A 24 -3.75 -16.96 -11.17
CA ALA A 24 -4.58 -16.86 -12.36
C ALA A 24 -3.72 -16.99 -13.64
N LEU A 25 -4.01 -17.98 -14.47
CA LEU A 25 -3.28 -18.27 -15.71
C LEU A 25 -3.90 -17.56 -16.91
N VAL A 26 -5.17 -17.20 -16.79
CA VAL A 26 -5.93 -16.54 -17.86
C VAL A 26 -6.36 -15.17 -17.35
N THR A 27 -5.52 -14.18 -17.60
CA THR A 27 -5.92 -12.79 -17.78
C THR A 27 -5.31 -12.32 -19.09
N ARG A 28 -5.74 -12.95 -20.20
CA ARG A 28 -5.65 -12.27 -21.49
C ARG A 28 -6.48 -11.00 -21.36
N VAL A 29 -5.81 -9.85 -21.30
CA VAL A 29 -6.46 -8.55 -21.40
C VAL A 29 -6.92 -8.42 -22.86
N GLY A 30 -8.02 -9.12 -23.19
CA GLY A 30 -8.59 -9.15 -24.54
C GLY A 30 -9.29 -7.83 -24.92
N VAL A 31 -9.32 -6.87 -24.00
CA VAL A 31 -9.89 -5.53 -24.16
C VAL A 31 -8.87 -4.54 -23.63
N GLU A 32 -8.50 -3.52 -24.40
CA GLU A 32 -7.58 -2.47 -23.94
C GLU A 32 -8.08 -1.85 -22.62
N GLU A 33 -7.24 -1.88 -21.59
CA GLU A 33 -7.51 -1.27 -20.29
C GLU A 33 -6.42 -0.24 -19.95
N ARG A 34 -6.81 0.85 -19.28
CA ARG A 34 -5.86 1.80 -18.68
C ARG A 34 -5.52 1.32 -17.27
N ARG A 35 -4.24 1.20 -16.98
CA ARG A 35 -3.73 0.80 -15.66
C ARG A 35 -2.68 1.78 -15.19
N HIS A 36 -2.57 1.95 -13.87
CA HIS A 36 -1.44 2.65 -13.27
C HIS A 36 -0.45 1.58 -12.81
N VAL A 37 0.81 1.70 -13.20
CA VAL A 37 1.84 0.71 -12.87
C VAL A 37 3.08 1.41 -12.34
N THR A 38 3.83 0.70 -11.50
CA THR A 38 5.20 1.10 -11.17
C THR A 38 6.16 0.27 -12.00
N ALA A 39 6.97 0.93 -12.81
CA ALA A 39 7.98 0.33 -13.66
C ALA A 39 9.35 0.41 -12.99
N LEU A 40 10.03 -0.72 -12.92
CA LEU A 40 11.41 -0.85 -12.45
C LEU A 40 12.27 -1.37 -13.60
N PHE A 41 13.38 -0.68 -13.87
CA PHE A 41 14.42 -1.13 -14.78
C PHE A 41 15.69 -1.37 -13.98
N ALA A 42 16.31 -2.53 -14.17
CA ALA A 42 17.59 -2.87 -13.55
C ALA A 42 18.56 -3.36 -14.64
N ASP A 43 19.68 -2.67 -14.82
CA ASP A 43 20.72 -3.01 -15.81
C ASP A 43 22.06 -3.30 -15.15
N LEU A 44 22.73 -4.34 -15.64
CA LEU A 44 24.04 -4.75 -15.14
C LEU A 44 25.14 -3.88 -15.77
N VAL A 45 25.88 -3.17 -14.93
CA VAL A 45 26.93 -2.25 -15.38
C VAL A 45 28.02 -3.01 -16.14
N ALA A 46 28.30 -2.53 -17.35
CA ALA A 46 29.44 -2.95 -18.18
C ALA A 46 29.47 -4.45 -18.55
N SER A 47 28.30 -5.07 -18.75
CA SER A 47 28.17 -6.45 -19.26
C SER A 47 28.96 -6.71 -20.56
N THR A 48 29.07 -5.69 -21.42
CA THR A 48 29.82 -5.75 -22.67
C THR A 48 31.33 -5.86 -22.42
N ALA A 49 31.86 -5.13 -21.41
CA ALA A 49 33.27 -5.21 -21.04
C ALA A 49 33.62 -6.53 -20.32
N LEU A 50 32.64 -7.21 -19.73
CA LEU A 50 32.78 -8.56 -19.18
C LEU A 50 32.89 -9.61 -20.31
N SER A 51 32.13 -9.44 -21.39
CA SER A 51 32.19 -10.31 -22.58
C SER A 51 33.52 -10.24 -23.33
N ASP A 52 34.24 -9.11 -23.24
CA ASP A 52 35.54 -8.93 -23.88
C ASP A 52 36.71 -9.59 -23.09
N ARG A 53 36.53 -9.88 -21.80
CA ARG A 53 37.63 -10.33 -20.90
C ARG A 53 37.55 -11.79 -20.48
N LEU A 54 36.40 -12.44 -20.66
CA LEU A 54 36.11 -13.76 -20.14
C LEU A 54 35.53 -14.66 -21.22
N ASP A 55 35.62 -15.97 -21.00
CA ASP A 55 34.99 -16.95 -21.88
C ASP A 55 33.46 -16.71 -21.92
N PRO A 56 32.84 -16.66 -23.12
CA PRO A 56 31.40 -16.43 -23.26
C PRO A 56 30.50 -17.39 -22.46
N GLU A 57 30.93 -18.64 -22.23
CA GLU A 57 30.16 -19.60 -21.43
C GLU A 57 30.16 -19.24 -19.94
N VAL A 58 31.29 -18.74 -19.42
CA VAL A 58 31.44 -18.31 -18.02
C VAL A 58 30.64 -17.03 -17.77
N VAL A 59 30.72 -16.06 -18.68
CA VAL A 59 29.92 -14.81 -18.59
C VAL A 59 28.44 -15.13 -18.61
N ARG A 60 28.00 -15.99 -19.53
CA ARG A 60 26.60 -16.42 -19.63
C ARG A 60 26.12 -17.10 -18.35
N GLY A 61 26.93 -17.97 -17.73
CA GLY A 61 26.57 -18.64 -16.48
C GLY A 61 26.36 -17.66 -15.32
N VAL A 62 27.30 -16.72 -15.12
CA VAL A 62 27.22 -15.71 -14.05
C VAL A 62 26.04 -14.76 -14.28
N VAL A 63 25.85 -14.29 -15.50
CA VAL A 63 24.77 -13.36 -15.87
C VAL A 63 23.39 -14.02 -15.76
N SER A 64 23.24 -15.28 -16.18
CA SER A 64 21.97 -16.02 -16.00
C SER A 64 21.61 -16.20 -14.53
N GLN A 65 22.56 -16.61 -13.68
CA GLN A 65 22.33 -16.77 -12.24
C GLN A 65 21.94 -15.43 -11.58
N PHE A 66 22.53 -14.34 -12.06
CA PHE A 66 22.19 -12.99 -11.64
C PHE A 66 20.74 -12.62 -11.99
N PHE A 67 20.31 -12.86 -13.23
CA PHE A 67 18.94 -12.56 -13.65
C PHE A 67 17.91 -13.43 -12.95
N GLU A 68 18.20 -14.73 -12.75
CA GLU A 68 17.31 -15.63 -12.00
C GLU A 68 17.04 -15.09 -10.59
N ARG A 69 18.09 -14.67 -9.86
CA ARG A 69 17.93 -14.08 -8.53
C ARG A 69 17.22 -12.73 -8.54
N THR A 70 17.51 -11.89 -9.53
CA THR A 70 16.87 -10.58 -9.66
C THR A 70 15.37 -10.74 -9.89
N ILE A 71 14.98 -11.64 -10.80
CA ILE A 71 13.59 -11.98 -11.09
C ILE A 71 12.93 -12.60 -9.86
N GLU A 72 13.61 -13.49 -9.14
CA GLU A 72 13.12 -14.09 -7.90
C GLU A 72 12.82 -13.01 -6.84
N GLN A 73 13.75 -12.09 -6.60
CA GLN A 73 13.52 -10.99 -5.66
C GLN A 73 12.34 -10.13 -6.12
N ILE A 74 12.30 -9.68 -7.38
CA ILE A 74 11.19 -8.85 -7.86
C ILE A 74 9.83 -9.55 -7.71
N ARG A 75 9.75 -10.83 -8.06
CA ARG A 75 8.52 -11.63 -7.92
C ARG A 75 8.10 -11.77 -6.47
N ARG A 76 9.05 -11.88 -5.54
CA ARG A 76 8.77 -11.92 -4.09
C ARG A 76 8.01 -10.67 -3.62
N PHE A 77 8.29 -9.50 -4.21
CA PHE A 77 7.58 -8.26 -3.90
C PHE A 77 6.31 -8.04 -4.75
N GLY A 78 5.86 -9.06 -5.51
CA GLY A 78 4.65 -8.99 -6.34
C GLY A 78 4.86 -8.39 -7.75
N GLY A 79 6.10 -8.11 -8.14
CA GLY A 79 6.42 -7.58 -9.46
C GLY A 79 6.40 -8.64 -10.57
N SER A 80 5.88 -8.28 -11.74
CA SER A 80 5.98 -9.09 -12.96
C SER A 80 7.25 -8.71 -13.71
N ALA A 81 8.28 -9.57 -13.65
CA ALA A 81 9.58 -9.32 -14.28
C ALA A 81 9.75 -10.09 -15.61
N GLU A 82 10.28 -9.39 -16.61
CA GLU A 82 10.68 -9.94 -17.91
C GLU A 82 12.08 -9.45 -18.28
N GLN A 83 12.85 -10.29 -18.98
CA GLN A 83 14.14 -9.88 -19.52
C GLN A 83 13.92 -8.92 -20.69
N PHE A 84 14.51 -7.73 -20.61
CA PHE A 84 14.31 -6.66 -21.57
C PHE A 84 15.63 -6.27 -22.22
N ARG A 85 15.74 -6.50 -23.54
CA ARG A 85 16.91 -6.11 -24.36
C ARG A 85 18.27 -6.44 -23.75
N GLY A 86 18.72 -7.69 -23.88
CA GLY A 86 20.08 -8.08 -23.46
C GLY A 86 20.19 -8.22 -21.94
N ASP A 87 20.95 -7.31 -21.32
CA ASP A 87 21.40 -7.41 -19.91
C ASP A 87 20.58 -6.57 -18.90
N ALA A 88 19.38 -6.13 -19.30
CA ALA A 88 18.46 -5.43 -18.41
C ALA A 88 17.23 -6.30 -18.06
N VAL A 89 16.71 -6.10 -16.85
CA VAL A 89 15.42 -6.60 -16.39
C VAL A 89 14.45 -5.45 -16.34
N MET A 90 13.28 -5.65 -16.94
CA MET A 90 12.13 -4.77 -16.75
C MET A 90 11.13 -5.47 -15.85
N ALA A 91 10.59 -4.74 -14.88
CA ALA A 91 9.55 -5.23 -14.00
C ALA A 91 8.40 -4.24 -13.88
N LEU A 92 7.18 -4.78 -13.83
CA LEU A 92 5.96 -4.01 -13.68
C LEU A 92 5.22 -4.48 -12.42
N PHE A 93 4.98 -3.54 -11.51
CA PHE A 93 4.10 -3.68 -10.36
C PHE A 93 2.74 -3.07 -10.70
N GLY A 94 1.66 -3.69 -10.24
CA GLY A 94 0.30 -3.25 -10.55
C GLY A 94 -0.27 -3.70 -11.89
N LEU A 95 0.49 -4.48 -12.69
CA LEU A 95 0.04 -4.90 -14.02
C LEU A 95 -1.14 -5.88 -13.95
N GLN A 96 -1.04 -6.93 -13.13
CA GLN A 96 -2.09 -7.95 -13.00
C GLN A 96 -3.14 -7.55 -11.96
N LEU A 97 -2.66 -7.16 -10.78
CA LEU A 97 -3.43 -6.65 -9.65
C LEU A 97 -2.73 -5.40 -9.12
N ALA A 98 -3.42 -4.26 -9.11
CA ALA A 98 -2.90 -3.00 -8.58
C ALA A 98 -3.00 -2.97 -7.06
N HIS A 99 -1.95 -2.49 -6.42
CA HIS A 99 -1.88 -2.31 -4.97
C HIS A 99 -1.49 -0.86 -4.67
N GLU A 100 -1.97 -0.37 -3.53
CA GLU A 100 -1.71 1.01 -3.08
C GLU A 100 -0.21 1.27 -2.85
N ASP A 101 0.54 0.22 -2.52
CA ASP A 101 1.94 0.25 -2.16
C ASP A 101 2.86 -0.31 -3.27
N ASP A 102 2.37 -0.42 -4.52
CA ASP A 102 3.19 -0.84 -5.66
C ASP A 102 4.47 0.01 -5.83
N PRO A 103 4.46 1.35 -5.59
CA PRO A 103 5.69 2.14 -5.53
C PRO A 103 6.65 1.68 -4.42
N GLU A 104 6.16 1.46 -3.20
CA GLU A 104 6.97 1.01 -2.06
C GLU A 104 7.58 -0.38 -2.35
N ARG A 105 6.77 -1.30 -2.87
CA ARG A 105 7.17 -2.64 -3.30
C ARG A 105 8.29 -2.61 -4.32
N ALA A 106 8.18 -1.75 -5.34
CA ALA A 106 9.22 -1.63 -6.37
C ALA A 106 10.55 -1.16 -5.77
N VAL A 107 10.53 -0.17 -4.89
CA VAL A 107 11.78 0.33 -4.27
C VAL A 107 12.36 -0.68 -3.29
N ARG A 108 11.54 -1.37 -2.48
CA ARG A 108 12.02 -2.46 -1.61
C ARG A 108 12.57 -3.64 -2.40
N ALA A 109 11.96 -4.00 -3.53
CA ALA A 109 12.49 -4.99 -4.45
C ALA A 109 13.86 -4.56 -4.99
N ALA A 110 14.01 -3.28 -5.36
CA ALA A 110 15.30 -2.75 -5.80
C ALA A 110 16.39 -2.85 -4.72
N PHE A 111 16.07 -2.54 -3.46
CA PHE A 111 16.97 -2.77 -2.33
C PHE A 111 17.34 -4.24 -2.18
N ALA A 112 16.35 -5.15 -2.21
CA ALA A 112 16.60 -6.59 -2.10
C ALA A 112 17.47 -7.15 -3.25
N VAL A 113 17.25 -6.66 -4.48
CA VAL A 113 18.06 -7.00 -5.66
C VAL A 113 19.50 -6.51 -5.48
N ARG A 114 19.69 -5.24 -5.08
CA ARG A 114 21.01 -4.64 -4.84
C ARG A 114 21.78 -5.37 -3.74
N ASP A 115 21.13 -5.64 -2.61
CA ASP A 115 21.75 -6.27 -1.45
C ASP A 115 22.03 -7.76 -1.71
N GLY A 116 21.13 -8.44 -2.42
CA GLY A 116 21.33 -9.81 -2.90
C GLY A 116 22.53 -9.93 -3.87
N LEU A 117 22.78 -8.89 -4.67
CA LEU A 117 23.97 -8.82 -5.52
C LEU A 117 25.25 -8.58 -4.71
N ALA A 118 25.19 -7.69 -3.70
CA ALA A 118 26.33 -7.42 -2.83
C ALA A 118 26.81 -8.67 -2.09
N ALA A 119 25.90 -9.61 -1.76
CA ALA A 119 26.25 -10.90 -1.17
C ALA A 119 26.99 -11.85 -2.14
N LEU A 120 26.77 -11.71 -3.45
CA LEU A 120 27.42 -12.52 -4.50
C LEU A 120 28.74 -11.93 -5.00
N ALA A 121 28.90 -10.62 -4.89
CA ALA A 121 30.05 -9.89 -5.40
C ALA A 121 31.41 -10.44 -4.90
N PRO A 122 31.60 -10.86 -3.62
CA PRO A 122 32.88 -11.39 -3.15
C PRO A 122 33.29 -12.69 -3.85
N ASP A 123 32.35 -13.62 -4.03
CA ASP A 123 32.59 -14.91 -4.67
C ASP A 123 32.91 -14.73 -6.17
N ALA A 124 32.16 -13.85 -6.85
CA ALA A 124 32.40 -13.52 -8.26
C ALA A 124 33.74 -12.78 -8.46
N ALA A 125 34.09 -11.86 -7.56
CA ALA A 125 35.36 -11.16 -7.59
C ALA A 125 36.55 -12.09 -7.33
N GLN A 126 36.44 -13.01 -6.37
CA GLN A 126 37.52 -13.95 -6.05
C GLN A 126 37.71 -15.04 -7.12
N ARG A 127 36.62 -15.62 -7.65
CA ARG A 127 36.69 -16.72 -8.61
C ARG A 127 36.92 -16.27 -10.04
N HIS A 128 36.41 -15.10 -10.41
CA HIS A 128 36.35 -14.65 -11.81
C HIS A 128 36.90 -13.24 -12.03
N GLY A 129 37.30 -12.52 -10.98
CA GLY A 129 37.79 -11.13 -11.12
C GLY A 129 36.72 -10.14 -11.54
N ILE A 130 35.44 -10.46 -11.31
CA ILE A 130 34.28 -9.69 -11.76
C ILE A 130 33.76 -8.82 -10.62
N VAL A 131 33.57 -7.53 -10.89
CA VAL A 131 32.80 -6.63 -10.01
C VAL A 131 31.41 -6.46 -10.63
N LEU A 132 30.39 -7.01 -9.97
CA LEU A 132 29.01 -6.88 -10.40
C LEU A 132 28.40 -5.64 -9.73
N GLN A 133 27.86 -4.73 -10.54
CA GLN A 133 27.10 -3.57 -10.05
C GLN A 133 25.86 -3.39 -10.92
N LEU A 134 24.82 -2.81 -10.33
CA LEU A 134 23.56 -2.54 -11.00
C LEU A 134 23.26 -1.05 -11.01
N ARG A 135 22.50 -0.64 -12.01
CA ARG A 135 21.77 0.62 -12.02
C ARG A 135 20.30 0.30 -11.99
N ILE A 136 19.54 1.02 -11.15
CA ILE A 136 18.10 0.80 -11.05
C ILE A 136 17.38 2.14 -11.19
N GLY A 137 16.37 2.17 -12.06
CA GLY A 137 15.48 3.30 -12.28
C GLY A 137 14.03 2.91 -12.05
N ILE A 138 13.27 3.71 -11.30
CA ILE A 138 11.89 3.41 -10.93
C ILE A 138 10.98 4.62 -11.13
N GLU A 139 9.84 4.42 -11.78
CA GLU A 139 8.79 5.44 -11.92
C GLU A 139 7.40 4.80 -11.93
N ALA A 140 6.39 5.56 -11.50
CA ALA A 140 4.99 5.17 -11.56
C ALA A 140 4.18 6.07 -12.50
N GLY A 141 3.15 5.51 -13.12
CA GLY A 141 2.33 6.24 -14.07
C GLY A 141 1.34 5.39 -14.85
N GLU A 142 0.54 6.05 -15.71
CA GLU A 142 -0.45 5.38 -16.54
C GLU A 142 0.18 4.64 -17.73
N VAL A 143 -0.31 3.43 -17.97
CA VAL A 143 -0.05 2.61 -19.16
C VAL A 143 -1.36 2.12 -19.75
N VAL A 144 -1.36 1.92 -21.06
CA VAL A 144 -2.41 1.16 -21.75
C VAL A 144 -1.93 -0.27 -21.89
N VAL A 145 -2.74 -1.20 -21.40
CA VAL A 145 -2.47 -2.63 -21.42
C VAL A 145 -3.44 -3.29 -22.39
N GLY A 146 -2.92 -4.05 -23.35
CA GLY A 146 -3.74 -4.80 -24.30
C GLY A 146 -2.97 -5.91 -24.97
N ASP A 147 -3.69 -6.73 -25.73
CA ASP A 147 -3.11 -7.76 -26.59
C ASP A 147 -3.42 -7.44 -28.06
N PRO A 148 -2.78 -6.41 -28.65
CA PRO A 148 -3.12 -5.94 -30.01
C PRO A 148 -2.82 -6.98 -31.10
N PHE A 149 -2.04 -8.03 -30.80
CA PHE A 149 -1.60 -9.04 -31.77
C PHE A 149 -1.90 -10.50 -31.35
N GLY A 150 -2.65 -10.73 -30.27
CA GLY A 150 -3.12 -12.07 -29.87
C GLY A 150 -2.05 -13.00 -29.31
N GLY A 151 -0.95 -12.46 -28.75
CA GLY A 151 0.25 -13.23 -28.40
C GLY A 151 0.88 -12.91 -27.04
N SER A 152 0.76 -11.68 -26.53
CA SER A 152 1.30 -11.28 -25.23
C SER A 152 0.75 -9.92 -24.81
N THR A 153 0.44 -9.77 -23.52
CA THR A 153 0.04 -8.49 -22.91
C THR A 153 1.16 -7.47 -23.08
N MET A 154 0.92 -6.40 -23.85
CA MET A 154 1.87 -5.29 -23.98
C MET A 154 1.37 -4.09 -23.19
N ALA A 155 2.26 -3.53 -22.36
CA ALA A 155 2.06 -2.24 -21.71
C ALA A 155 2.74 -1.15 -22.55
N THR A 156 2.02 -0.09 -22.87
CA THR A 156 2.57 1.09 -23.54
C THR A 156 2.27 2.34 -22.71
N GLY A 157 3.30 3.12 -22.38
CA GLY A 157 3.14 4.39 -21.66
C GLY A 157 4.47 5.12 -21.47
N ASP A 158 4.38 6.42 -21.25
CA ASP A 158 5.55 7.29 -21.03
C ASP A 158 6.36 6.89 -19.79
N VAL A 159 5.69 6.32 -18.78
CA VAL A 159 6.31 5.84 -17.53
C VAL A 159 7.41 4.81 -17.79
N LEU A 160 7.22 3.90 -18.76
CA LEU A 160 8.21 2.87 -19.09
C LEU A 160 9.50 3.49 -19.64
N ASN A 161 9.35 4.51 -20.48
CA ASN A 161 10.48 5.25 -21.05
C ASN A 161 11.18 6.12 -20.00
N LEU A 162 10.42 6.68 -19.05
CA LEU A 162 10.98 7.48 -17.97
C LEU A 162 11.78 6.59 -17.01
N ALA A 163 11.23 5.49 -16.53
CA ALA A 163 11.93 4.55 -15.64
C ALA A 163 13.24 4.02 -16.25
N ALA A 164 13.24 3.64 -17.53
CA ALA A 164 14.46 3.23 -18.24
C ALA A 164 15.52 4.34 -18.27
N ARG A 165 15.12 5.60 -18.42
CA ARG A 165 16.08 6.72 -18.43
C ARG A 165 16.57 7.09 -17.04
N LEU A 166 15.75 6.92 -16.01
CA LEU A 166 16.20 7.08 -14.63
C LEU A 166 17.30 6.07 -14.30
N GLU A 167 17.19 4.85 -14.80
CA GLU A 167 18.25 3.83 -14.70
C GLU A 167 19.54 4.31 -15.38
N GLU A 168 19.46 4.83 -16.61
CA GLU A 168 20.64 5.36 -17.33
C GLU A 168 21.36 6.48 -16.56
N HIS A 169 20.65 7.25 -15.72
CA HIS A 169 21.19 8.32 -14.89
C HIS A 169 21.72 7.85 -13.53
N ALA A 170 21.42 6.62 -13.11
CA ALA A 170 21.89 6.07 -11.85
C ALA A 170 23.39 5.76 -11.92
N ALA A 171 24.16 6.09 -10.88
CA ALA A 171 25.54 5.59 -10.80
C ALA A 171 25.55 4.09 -10.43
N PRO A 172 26.65 3.36 -10.68
CA PRO A 172 26.76 1.96 -10.29
C PRO A 172 26.48 1.72 -8.80
N GLY A 173 25.48 0.88 -8.51
CA GLY A 173 24.98 0.56 -7.17
C GLY A 173 23.84 1.45 -6.68
N GLU A 174 23.41 2.44 -7.46
CA GLU A 174 22.38 3.39 -7.08
C GLU A 174 20.99 2.98 -7.57
N ILE A 175 19.99 3.38 -6.79
CA ILE A 175 18.57 3.26 -7.10
C ILE A 175 18.04 4.69 -7.25
N VAL A 176 17.60 5.05 -8.44
CA VAL A 176 17.05 6.37 -8.76
C VAL A 176 15.54 6.24 -8.98
N VAL A 177 14.79 7.14 -8.35
CA VAL A 177 13.33 7.22 -8.47
C VAL A 177 12.92 8.58 -9.03
N GLY A 178 11.82 8.59 -9.76
CA GLY A 178 11.19 9.81 -10.23
C GLY A 178 10.12 10.35 -9.26
N PRO A 179 9.45 11.45 -9.63
CA PRO A 179 8.58 12.22 -8.73
C PRO A 179 7.42 11.44 -8.15
N VAL A 180 6.74 10.59 -8.94
CA VAL A 180 5.54 9.88 -8.46
C VAL A 180 5.92 8.84 -7.41
N VAL A 181 6.99 8.09 -7.65
CA VAL A 181 7.52 7.11 -6.69
C VAL A 181 8.06 7.79 -5.44
N HIS A 182 8.80 8.90 -5.58
CA HIS A 182 9.28 9.67 -4.43
C HIS A 182 8.10 10.15 -3.57
N ALA A 183 7.11 10.84 -4.14
CA ALA A 183 5.96 11.32 -3.39
C ALA A 183 5.17 10.20 -2.71
N ALA A 184 5.05 9.04 -3.36
CA ALA A 184 4.37 7.88 -2.80
C ALA A 184 5.16 7.18 -1.67
N THR A 185 6.48 7.33 -1.59
CA THR A 185 7.35 6.52 -0.71
C THR A 185 8.30 7.31 0.18
N GLU A 186 8.31 8.64 0.11
CA GLU A 186 9.19 9.53 0.91
C GLU A 186 9.07 9.33 2.43
N ARG A 187 8.00 8.66 2.87
CA ARG A 187 7.71 8.36 4.28
C ARG A 187 8.37 7.07 4.76
N ASP A 188 8.50 6.10 3.87
CA ASP A 188 9.01 4.75 4.16
C ASP A 188 10.46 4.58 3.73
N ILE A 189 11.00 5.55 2.97
CA ILE A 189 12.29 5.45 2.30
C ILE A 189 13.05 6.77 2.46
N THR A 190 14.31 6.68 2.87
CA THR A 190 15.19 7.84 2.96
C THR A 190 15.79 8.15 1.60
N TYR A 191 15.51 9.35 1.10
CA TYR A 191 15.97 9.83 -0.20
C TYR A 191 17.02 10.93 -0.09
N GLN A 192 17.89 11.00 -1.09
CA GLN A 192 18.76 12.14 -1.35
C GLN A 192 18.40 12.74 -2.71
N SER A 193 18.11 14.05 -2.76
CA SER A 193 17.86 14.73 -4.04
C SER A 193 19.09 14.64 -4.95
N ALA A 194 18.86 14.27 -6.20
CA ALA A 194 19.85 14.31 -7.29
C ALA A 194 19.60 15.47 -8.27
N GLY A 195 18.57 16.29 -8.02
CA GLY A 195 18.22 17.51 -8.74
C GLY A 195 17.50 17.30 -10.07
N ALA A 196 17.06 18.41 -10.67
CA ALA A 196 16.43 18.44 -11.99
C ALA A 196 17.37 17.95 -13.10
N THR A 197 16.94 16.91 -13.82
CA THR A 197 17.71 16.26 -14.89
C THR A 197 16.98 16.34 -16.22
N GLU A 198 17.70 16.66 -17.30
CA GLU A 198 17.13 16.67 -18.65
C GLU A 198 16.89 15.25 -19.15
N VAL A 199 15.62 14.83 -19.16
CA VAL A 199 15.22 13.54 -19.69
C VAL A 199 14.76 13.69 -21.15
N ARG A 200 15.45 13.04 -22.09
CA ARG A 200 15.21 13.14 -23.53
C ARG A 200 13.72 12.99 -23.89
N GLY A 201 13.05 14.01 -24.43
CA GLY A 201 11.64 13.90 -24.85
C GLY A 201 10.62 14.21 -23.74
N LYS A 202 11.08 14.66 -22.56
CA LYS A 202 10.28 15.53 -21.70
C LYS A 202 10.58 16.98 -22.05
N ALA A 203 9.54 17.82 -21.99
CA ALA A 203 9.66 19.25 -22.33
C ALA A 203 10.35 20.06 -21.22
N ALA A 204 10.24 19.60 -19.97
CA ALA A 204 10.88 20.20 -18.81
C ALA A 204 11.83 19.18 -18.15
N PRO A 205 12.88 19.65 -17.46
CA PRO A 205 13.69 18.81 -16.58
C PRO A 205 12.82 18.08 -15.54
N VAL A 206 13.21 16.85 -15.21
CA VAL A 206 12.52 16.01 -14.22
C VAL A 206 13.38 15.96 -12.96
N GLU A 207 12.80 16.31 -11.81
CA GLU A 207 13.45 16.11 -10.50
C GLU A 207 13.60 14.61 -10.20
N ILE A 208 14.76 14.22 -9.69
CA ILE A 208 15.07 12.81 -9.40
C ILE A 208 15.69 12.65 -8.02
N TRP A 209 15.48 11.48 -7.41
CA TRP A 209 15.95 11.17 -6.06
C TRP A 209 16.65 9.84 -6.02
N ARG A 210 17.67 9.74 -5.18
CA ARG A 210 18.40 8.50 -4.89
C ARG A 210 17.86 7.87 -3.62
N ALA A 211 17.39 6.62 -3.71
CA ALA A 211 16.98 5.85 -2.54
C ALA A 211 18.23 5.39 -1.77
N VAL A 212 18.41 5.88 -0.55
CA VAL A 212 19.61 5.61 0.27
C VAL A 212 19.41 4.39 1.15
N SER A 213 18.31 4.37 1.90
CA SER A 213 17.95 3.30 2.82
C SER A 213 16.44 3.23 2.99
N LEU A 214 15.95 2.07 3.42
CA LEU A 214 14.61 1.97 4.01
C LEU A 214 14.60 2.81 5.29
N ALA A 215 13.53 3.57 5.53
CA ALA A 215 13.44 4.42 6.71
C ALA A 215 13.48 3.54 7.98
N PRO A 216 14.30 3.89 8.99
CA PRO A 216 14.47 3.10 10.21
C PRO A 216 13.33 3.25 11.23
N GLU A 217 12.34 4.13 11.01
CA GLU A 217 11.25 4.36 11.96
C GLU A 217 9.95 3.68 11.52
N PRO A 218 9.66 2.45 12.01
CA PRO A 218 8.30 1.95 11.97
C PRO A 218 7.40 2.94 12.73
N GLY A 219 6.46 3.56 12.01
CA GLY A 219 5.65 4.64 12.56
C GLY A 219 6.11 6.05 12.21
N GLY A 220 6.82 6.27 11.09
CA GLY A 220 7.08 7.61 10.54
C GLY A 220 5.83 8.51 10.48
N VAL A 221 6.01 9.80 10.75
CA VAL A 221 4.96 10.82 10.81
C VAL A 221 4.29 10.95 9.43
N ARG A 222 3.01 10.60 9.33
CA ARG A 222 2.15 11.12 8.24
C ARG A 222 1.82 12.58 8.57
N GLY A 223 2.23 13.50 7.70
CA GLY A 223 1.98 14.93 7.81
C GLY A 223 2.82 15.76 6.82
N LEU A 224 2.46 17.04 6.65
CA LEU A 224 3.25 18.00 5.87
C LEU A 224 4.61 18.25 6.56
N PRO A 225 5.73 18.36 5.81
CA PRO A 225 7.02 18.77 6.39
C PRO A 225 6.87 20.08 7.16
N GLY A 226 7.28 20.09 8.44
CA GLY A 226 7.21 21.28 9.30
C GLY A 226 5.87 21.54 10.02
N HIS A 227 4.80 20.80 9.73
CA HIS A 227 3.49 21.00 10.35
C HIS A 227 2.94 19.69 10.95
N ARG A 228 2.93 19.59 12.29
CA ARG A 228 2.13 18.57 13.00
C ARG A 228 0.77 19.16 13.35
N ALA A 229 -0.24 18.93 12.51
CA ALA A 229 -1.61 19.24 12.90
C ALA A 229 -1.98 18.44 14.17
N PRO A 230 -2.73 19.03 15.12
CA PRO A 230 -3.25 18.34 16.28
C PRO A 230 -4.23 17.24 15.84
N LEU A 231 -4.35 16.19 16.66
CA LEU A 231 -5.36 15.16 16.43
C LEU A 231 -6.76 15.80 16.52
N THR A 232 -7.49 15.82 15.40
CA THR A 232 -8.76 16.54 15.26
C THR A 232 -9.92 15.55 15.20
N GLY A 233 -10.97 15.76 16.00
CA GLY A 233 -12.21 14.99 15.92
C GLY A 233 -12.10 13.53 16.38
N ARG A 234 -11.15 13.21 17.27
CA ARG A 234 -10.89 11.82 17.71
C ARG A 234 -10.86 11.64 19.23
N ASP A 235 -11.46 12.56 19.96
CA ASP A 235 -11.43 12.58 21.42
C ASP A 235 -12.10 11.34 22.03
N GLU A 236 -13.21 10.88 21.45
CA GLU A 236 -13.96 9.72 21.91
C GLU A 236 -13.18 8.42 21.69
N GLU A 237 -12.64 8.21 20.48
CA GLU A 237 -11.86 7.03 20.14
C GLU A 237 -10.57 6.95 20.95
N LEU A 238 -9.90 8.09 21.16
CA LEU A 238 -8.71 8.16 22.01
C LEU A 238 -9.05 7.88 23.48
N ALA A 239 -10.20 8.32 23.98
CA ALA A 239 -10.65 8.00 25.33
C ALA A 239 -10.86 6.49 25.53
N LEU A 240 -11.40 5.78 24.54
CA LEU A 240 -11.56 4.32 24.58
C LEU A 240 -10.21 3.58 24.62
N LEU A 241 -9.24 4.05 23.85
CA LEU A 241 -7.87 3.50 23.85
C LEU A 241 -7.17 3.74 25.20
N ARG A 242 -7.29 4.94 25.77
CA ARG A 242 -6.76 5.27 27.10
C ARG A 242 -7.39 4.40 28.19
N ASP A 243 -8.68 4.10 28.10
CA ASP A 243 -9.35 3.19 29.01
C ASP A 243 -8.80 1.75 28.90
N ALA A 244 -8.61 1.25 27.68
CA ALA A 244 -7.99 -0.05 27.43
C ALA A 244 -6.56 -0.14 28.00
N ALA A 245 -5.74 0.91 27.80
CA ALA A 245 -4.39 0.98 28.36
C ALA A 245 -4.42 0.94 29.91
N ARG A 246 -5.34 1.70 30.51
CA ARG A 246 -5.52 1.72 31.98
C ARG A 246 -5.92 0.36 32.52
N ARG A 247 -6.86 -0.33 31.86
CA ARG A 247 -7.28 -1.70 32.24
C ARG A 247 -6.13 -2.69 32.13
N ALA A 248 -5.40 -2.68 31.01
CA ALA A 248 -4.23 -3.54 30.82
C ALA A 248 -3.16 -3.32 31.91
N ALA A 249 -2.90 -2.07 32.28
CA ALA A 249 -2.00 -1.71 33.37
C ALA A 249 -2.49 -2.21 34.74
N ASN A 250 -3.70 -1.84 35.13
CA ASN A 250 -4.24 -2.12 36.46
C ASN A 250 -4.49 -3.61 36.71
N ASP A 251 -5.06 -4.30 35.73
CA ASP A 251 -5.44 -5.71 35.87
C ASP A 251 -4.28 -6.65 35.57
N ARG A 252 -3.17 -6.12 35.05
CA ARG A 252 -1.98 -6.88 34.59
C ARG A 252 -2.36 -8.02 33.63
N LYS A 253 -3.16 -7.67 32.62
CA LYS A 253 -3.62 -8.58 31.56
C LYS A 253 -3.26 -8.07 30.19
N ALA A 254 -3.28 -8.99 29.23
CA ALA A 254 -3.28 -8.65 27.82
C ALA A 254 -4.68 -8.23 27.35
N ILE A 255 -4.76 -7.13 26.61
CA ILE A 255 -5.98 -6.65 25.95
C ILE A 255 -5.71 -6.47 24.46
N LEU A 256 -6.60 -6.99 23.62
CA LEU A 256 -6.60 -6.76 22.19
C LEU A 256 -7.57 -5.64 21.83
N PHE A 257 -7.07 -4.55 21.28
CA PHE A 257 -7.89 -3.44 20.81
C PHE A 257 -7.74 -3.31 19.29
N THR A 258 -8.83 -3.50 18.55
CA THR A 258 -8.81 -3.42 17.08
C THR A 258 -9.42 -2.10 16.60
N ILE A 259 -8.69 -1.38 15.75
CA ILE A 259 -9.16 -0.18 15.07
C ILE A 259 -9.37 -0.55 13.61
N LEU A 260 -10.63 -0.66 13.20
CA LEU A 260 -11.01 -0.83 11.81
C LEU A 260 -11.21 0.53 11.15
N GLY A 261 -10.92 0.65 9.86
CA GLY A 261 -11.23 1.86 9.12
C GLY A 261 -10.60 1.88 7.75
N LEU A 262 -11.10 2.75 6.87
CA LEU A 262 -10.60 2.88 5.51
C LEU A 262 -9.16 3.43 5.46
N PRO A 263 -8.44 3.26 4.34
CA PRO A 263 -7.14 3.89 4.14
C PRO A 263 -7.22 5.42 4.30
N GLY A 264 -6.21 6.00 4.92
CA GLY A 264 -6.12 7.46 5.14
C GLY A 264 -6.97 8.04 6.27
N VAL A 265 -7.92 7.28 6.85
CA VAL A 265 -8.88 7.78 7.85
C VAL A 265 -8.26 8.22 9.21
N GLY A 266 -6.98 7.91 9.43
CA GLY A 266 -6.23 8.34 10.63
C GLY A 266 -5.90 7.25 11.65
N LYS A 267 -6.08 5.95 11.34
CA LYS A 267 -5.79 4.83 12.26
C LYS A 267 -4.40 4.91 12.88
N SER A 268 -3.35 5.02 12.05
CA SER A 268 -1.96 5.09 12.53
C SER A 268 -1.68 6.39 13.29
N ARG A 269 -2.37 7.49 12.97
CA ARG A 269 -2.23 8.75 13.71
C ARG A 269 -2.83 8.64 15.11
N LEU A 270 -4.02 8.03 15.23
CA LEU A 270 -4.67 7.77 16.51
C LEU A 270 -3.83 6.83 17.40
N ALA A 271 -3.28 5.75 16.82
CA ALA A 271 -2.41 4.83 17.54
C ALA A 271 -1.11 5.50 18.01
N ARG A 272 -0.54 6.41 17.19
CA ARG A 272 0.64 7.18 17.56
C ARG A 272 0.37 8.20 18.67
N GLU A 273 -0.77 8.88 18.64
CA GLU A 273 -1.14 9.80 19.74
C GLU A 273 -1.19 9.06 21.09
N LEU A 274 -1.81 7.87 21.10
CA LEU A 274 -1.78 7.01 22.28
C LEU A 274 -0.35 6.58 22.64
N ALA A 275 0.45 6.18 21.65
CA ALA A 275 1.82 5.74 21.89
C ALA A 275 2.70 6.82 22.51
N ASP A 276 2.64 8.05 21.99
CA ASP A 276 3.38 9.21 22.50
C ASP A 276 2.98 9.49 23.96
N GLU A 277 1.68 9.43 24.29
CA GLU A 277 1.17 9.58 25.66
C GLU A 277 1.67 8.46 26.59
N LEU A 278 1.59 7.20 26.15
CA LEU A 278 1.96 6.05 26.97
C LEU A 278 3.48 5.97 27.16
N GLU A 279 4.28 6.29 26.15
CA GLU A 279 5.73 6.35 26.26
C GLU A 279 6.17 7.42 27.28
N ALA A 280 5.52 8.59 27.28
CA ALA A 280 5.76 9.64 28.27
C ALA A 280 5.44 9.19 29.71
N THR A 281 4.55 8.21 29.88
CA THR A 281 4.23 7.60 31.19
C THR A 281 5.06 6.35 31.51
N GLY A 282 6.03 6.01 30.66
CA GLY A 282 6.99 4.93 30.88
C GLY A 282 6.61 3.57 30.29
N TRP A 283 5.62 3.50 29.41
CA TRP A 283 5.34 2.29 28.64
C TRP A 283 6.47 2.01 27.63
N ARG A 284 6.67 0.75 27.27
CA ARG A 284 7.47 0.37 26.11
C ARG A 284 6.53 0.24 24.91
N VAL A 285 6.72 1.09 23.91
CA VAL A 285 6.00 1.01 22.64
C VAL A 285 6.83 0.19 21.65
N LEU A 286 6.17 -0.74 20.95
CA LEU A 286 6.74 -1.59 19.92
C LEU A 286 5.82 -1.55 18.69
N TYR A 287 6.42 -1.45 17.50
CA TYR A 287 5.70 -1.41 16.23
C TYR A 287 6.06 -2.60 15.35
N GLY A 288 5.06 -3.10 14.62
CA GLY A 288 5.25 -4.01 13.50
C GLY A 288 4.23 -3.74 12.40
N ARG A 289 4.64 -3.84 11.13
CA ARG A 289 3.76 -3.65 9.98
C ARG A 289 3.61 -4.93 9.18
N CYS A 290 2.37 -5.32 8.90
CA CYS A 290 2.09 -6.43 8.00
C CYS A 290 2.19 -5.91 6.56
N LEU A 291 3.12 -6.46 5.78
CA LEU A 291 3.31 -6.10 4.38
C LEU A 291 2.46 -7.02 3.49
N PRO A 292 1.82 -6.51 2.43
CA PRO A 292 0.98 -7.32 1.53
C PRO A 292 1.77 -8.23 0.57
N TYR A 293 3.05 -8.50 0.82
CA TYR A 293 3.92 -9.22 -0.13
C TYR A 293 5.07 -9.96 0.52
N GLY A 294 5.44 -11.08 -0.10
CA GLY A 294 6.67 -11.81 0.17
C GLY A 294 6.42 -13.26 0.56
N GLU A 295 6.86 -14.20 -0.27
CA GLU A 295 7.03 -15.58 0.19
C GLU A 295 8.09 -15.60 1.31
N GLY A 296 7.78 -16.25 2.43
CA GLY A 296 8.67 -16.39 3.58
C GLY A 296 8.78 -15.18 4.50
N ILE A 297 7.81 -14.25 4.49
CA ILE A 297 7.78 -13.08 5.39
C ILE A 297 6.65 -13.13 6.43
N THR A 298 6.02 -14.29 6.64
CA THR A 298 4.93 -14.48 7.63
C THR A 298 5.22 -13.82 8.98
N TYR A 299 6.47 -13.92 9.46
CA TYR A 299 6.91 -13.35 10.74
C TYR A 299 7.59 -11.98 10.63
N TRP A 300 7.49 -11.28 9.51
CA TRP A 300 8.07 -9.96 9.32
C TRP A 300 7.66 -8.92 10.38
N PRO A 301 6.37 -8.66 10.63
CA PRO A 301 5.96 -7.70 11.65
C PRO A 301 6.50 -8.09 13.03
N LEU A 302 6.57 -9.38 13.32
CA LEU A 302 7.16 -9.89 14.55
C LEU A 302 8.68 -9.65 14.57
N GLY A 303 9.35 -9.77 13.44
CA GLY A 303 10.77 -9.48 13.31
C GLY A 303 11.10 -8.01 13.57
N GLU A 304 10.26 -7.07 13.13
CA GLU A 304 10.42 -5.65 13.46
C GLU A 304 10.33 -5.42 14.97
N VAL A 305 9.28 -5.96 15.59
CA VAL A 305 9.04 -5.90 17.04
C VAL A 305 10.20 -6.48 17.85
N ILE A 306 10.67 -7.68 17.48
CA ILE A 306 11.76 -8.37 18.20
C ILE A 306 13.09 -7.63 18.01
N ARG A 307 13.38 -7.14 16.80
CA ARG A 307 14.63 -6.42 16.54
C ARG A 307 14.67 -5.11 17.31
N ASP A 308 13.58 -4.34 17.34
CA ASP A 308 13.48 -3.13 18.17
C ASP A 308 13.61 -3.46 19.67
N LEU A 309 12.91 -4.49 20.15
CA LEU A 309 13.02 -4.91 21.55
C LEU A 309 14.46 -5.30 21.94
N ALA A 310 15.19 -5.97 21.05
CA ALA A 310 16.58 -6.40 21.27
C ALA A 310 17.62 -5.31 20.93
N GLY A 311 17.22 -4.19 20.33
CA GLY A 311 18.13 -3.15 19.83
C GLY A 311 19.04 -3.66 18.70
N ILE A 312 18.50 -4.51 17.81
CA ILE A 312 19.21 -5.06 16.65
C ILE A 312 19.09 -4.09 15.48
N THR A 313 20.23 -3.56 15.04
CA THR A 313 20.31 -2.66 13.89
C THR A 313 20.95 -3.36 12.68
N PRO A 314 20.71 -2.87 11.44
CA PRO A 314 21.23 -3.49 10.22
C PRO A 314 22.76 -3.59 10.14
N GLU A 315 23.48 -2.75 10.89
CA GLU A 315 24.95 -2.72 10.91
C GLU A 315 25.56 -3.85 11.76
N LEU A 316 24.73 -4.54 12.55
CA LEU A 316 25.19 -5.64 13.40
C LEU A 316 25.43 -6.91 12.57
N THR A 317 26.51 -7.61 12.90
CA THR A 317 26.74 -8.97 12.40
C THR A 317 25.71 -9.94 12.98
N SER A 318 25.44 -11.06 12.29
CA SER A 318 24.49 -12.08 12.78
C SER A 318 24.83 -12.59 14.18
N ALA A 319 26.12 -12.71 14.53
CA ALA A 319 26.55 -13.12 15.86
C ALA A 319 26.20 -12.07 16.94
N GLN A 320 26.42 -10.78 16.64
CA GLN A 320 26.03 -9.69 17.54
C GLN A 320 24.51 -9.59 17.70
N ALA A 321 23.76 -9.78 16.62
CA ALA A 321 22.31 -9.79 16.65
C ALA A 321 21.76 -10.95 17.51
N GLN A 322 22.36 -12.14 17.42
CA GLN A 322 22.00 -13.29 18.27
C GLN A 322 22.32 -13.03 19.75
N GLU A 323 23.47 -12.43 20.06
CA GLU A 323 23.83 -12.06 21.44
C GLU A 323 22.82 -11.06 22.05
N ARG A 324 22.41 -10.06 21.26
CA ARG A 324 21.39 -9.09 21.67
C ARG A 324 20.03 -9.74 21.92
N LEU A 325 19.61 -10.65 21.05
CA LEU A 325 18.37 -11.39 21.23
C LEU A 325 18.41 -12.29 22.47
N ALA A 326 19.55 -12.94 22.72
CA ALA A 326 19.75 -13.77 23.91
C ALA A 326 19.65 -12.96 25.21
N ALA A 327 20.11 -11.70 25.21
CA ALA A 327 20.08 -10.82 26.38
C ALA A 327 18.67 -10.40 26.81
N VAL A 328 17.71 -10.35 25.87
CA VAL A 328 16.31 -10.00 26.16
C VAL A 328 15.42 -11.23 26.37
N SER A 329 15.85 -12.39 25.88
CA SER A 329 15.13 -13.65 25.96
C SER A 329 15.28 -14.30 27.34
N PRO A 330 14.26 -15.02 27.84
CA PRO A 330 14.30 -15.66 29.16
C PRO A 330 15.19 -16.91 29.21
N ASP A 331 15.39 -17.61 28.08
CA ASP A 331 16.24 -18.80 27.97
C ASP A 331 16.67 -19.04 26.51
N GLN A 332 17.63 -19.97 26.33
CA GLN A 332 18.18 -20.31 25.01
C GLN A 332 17.15 -20.88 24.05
N ASP A 333 16.21 -21.68 24.52
CA ASP A 333 15.17 -22.29 23.68
C ASP A 333 14.25 -21.20 23.08
N THR A 334 13.91 -20.19 23.87
CA THR A 334 13.18 -19.00 23.41
C THR A 334 14.01 -18.22 22.38
N THR A 335 15.29 -17.98 22.67
CA THR A 335 16.22 -17.30 21.73
C THR A 335 16.26 -18.02 20.38
N ASP A 336 16.40 -19.35 20.36
CA ASP A 336 16.56 -20.14 19.15
C ASP A 336 15.32 -20.13 18.26
N ARG A 337 14.12 -20.09 18.87
CA ARG A 337 12.82 -19.98 18.18
C ARG A 337 12.61 -18.59 17.59
N LEU A 338 12.90 -17.55 18.36
CA LEU A 338 12.80 -16.17 17.89
C LEU A 338 13.84 -15.88 16.79
N ALA A 339 15.08 -16.37 16.94
CA ALA A 339 16.13 -16.22 15.95
C ALA A 339 15.74 -16.81 14.59
N PHE A 340 15.06 -17.96 14.60
CA PHE A 340 14.50 -18.56 13.38
C PHE A 340 13.39 -17.67 12.79
N ALA A 341 12.43 -17.23 13.62
CA ALA A 341 11.31 -16.39 13.16
C ALA A 341 11.77 -15.08 12.51
N ILE A 342 12.89 -14.51 12.97
CA ILE A 342 13.43 -13.25 12.45
C ILE A 342 14.56 -13.42 11.41
N GLY A 343 14.83 -14.66 10.98
CA GLY A 343 15.83 -14.95 9.94
C GLY A 343 17.29 -14.84 10.38
N LEU A 344 17.58 -14.81 11.68
CA LEU A 344 18.95 -14.89 12.21
C LEU A 344 19.49 -16.34 12.27
N ARG A 345 18.62 -17.32 12.00
CA ARG A 345 18.94 -18.74 12.01
C ARG A 345 18.17 -19.46 10.91
N ALA A 346 18.84 -20.37 10.20
CA ALA A 346 18.29 -21.07 9.04
C ALA A 346 17.59 -22.39 9.40
N ASP A 347 18.05 -23.06 10.45
CA ASP A 347 17.49 -24.32 10.91
C ASP A 347 16.29 -24.09 11.84
N ALA A 348 15.13 -24.60 11.43
CA ALA A 348 13.94 -24.55 12.26
C ALA A 348 14.14 -25.42 13.50
N PRO A 349 13.81 -24.93 14.72
CA PRO A 349 13.90 -25.76 15.93
C PRO A 349 12.89 -26.92 15.90
N VAL A 350 11.85 -26.82 15.08
CA VAL A 350 10.75 -27.79 14.93
C VAL A 350 10.19 -27.70 13.51
N SER A 351 9.64 -28.81 12.99
CA SER A 351 9.07 -28.89 11.64
C SER A 351 7.54 -28.84 11.63
N GLY A 352 6.94 -28.26 10.58
CA GLY A 352 5.50 -28.34 10.29
C GLY A 352 4.62 -27.47 11.20
N GLU A 353 3.34 -27.82 11.37
CA GLU A 353 2.32 -27.07 12.13
C GLU A 353 2.63 -26.86 13.63
N ALA A 354 3.69 -27.47 14.15
CA ALA A 354 4.19 -27.18 15.49
C ALA A 354 4.94 -25.84 15.53
N LEU A 355 5.55 -25.42 14.42
CA LEU A 355 6.40 -24.25 14.34
C LEU A 355 5.68 -22.96 14.77
N ASP A 356 4.48 -22.72 14.26
CA ASP A 356 3.74 -21.48 14.54
C ASP A 356 3.33 -21.39 16.02
N ARG A 357 2.88 -22.50 16.60
CA ARG A 357 2.56 -22.58 18.04
C ARG A 357 3.78 -22.35 18.92
N GLU A 358 4.93 -22.84 18.49
CA GLU A 358 6.18 -22.74 19.22
C GLU A 358 6.79 -21.34 19.12
N ILE A 359 6.66 -20.68 17.97
CA ILE A 359 6.97 -19.26 17.82
C ILE A 359 6.03 -18.44 18.71
N ALA A 360 4.72 -18.70 18.68
CA ALA A 360 3.76 -17.99 19.54
C ALA A 360 4.04 -18.17 21.03
N PHE A 361 4.43 -19.37 21.44
CA PHE A 361 4.89 -19.64 22.79
C PHE A 361 6.17 -18.84 23.12
N ALA A 362 7.16 -18.83 22.23
CA ALA A 362 8.40 -18.08 22.43
C ALA A 362 8.15 -16.56 22.57
N VAL A 363 7.29 -15.99 21.73
CA VAL A 363 6.92 -14.57 21.80
C VAL A 363 6.20 -14.25 23.11
N ARG A 364 5.27 -15.11 23.52
CA ARG A 364 4.61 -14.97 24.83
C ARG A 364 5.63 -14.97 25.97
N ARG A 365 6.59 -15.90 25.96
CA ARG A 365 7.64 -15.96 26.99
C ARG A 365 8.55 -14.74 26.99
N LEU A 366 8.84 -14.17 25.83
CA LEU A 366 9.57 -12.91 25.70
C LEU A 366 8.78 -11.76 26.35
N VAL A 367 7.49 -11.63 26.06
CA VAL A 367 6.61 -10.62 26.67
C VAL A 367 6.44 -10.84 28.17
N GLU A 368 6.36 -12.09 28.62
CA GLU A 368 6.28 -12.49 30.03
C GLU A 368 7.63 -12.44 30.76
N SER A 369 8.73 -12.13 30.07
CA SER A 369 10.06 -12.14 30.66
C SER A 369 10.20 -11.14 31.82
N PRO A 370 10.93 -11.49 32.90
CA PRO A 370 11.21 -10.56 34.00
C PRO A 370 11.99 -9.31 33.59
N THR A 371 12.72 -9.36 32.46
CA THR A 371 13.38 -8.19 31.86
C THR A 371 12.37 -7.16 31.33
N SER A 372 11.13 -7.59 31.08
CA SER A 372 9.99 -6.73 30.72
C SER A 372 9.32 -6.16 31.99
N VAL A 373 9.92 -5.10 32.54
CA VAL A 373 9.46 -4.44 33.78
C VAL A 373 8.38 -3.38 33.51
N ARG A 374 8.28 -2.91 32.26
CA ARG A 374 7.36 -1.84 31.83
C ARG A 374 6.12 -2.44 31.16
N PRO A 375 4.94 -1.82 31.30
CA PRO A 375 3.80 -2.14 30.43
C PRO A 375 4.17 -2.00 28.95
N ILE A 376 3.68 -2.91 28.11
CA ILE A 376 3.97 -2.93 26.68
C ILE A 376 2.74 -2.46 25.90
N LEU A 377 2.93 -1.49 25.01
CA LEU A 377 2.02 -1.21 23.90
C LEU A 377 2.62 -1.85 22.65
N LEU A 378 1.91 -2.82 22.07
CA LEU A 378 2.26 -3.46 20.81
C LEU A 378 1.31 -2.96 19.73
N VAL A 379 1.80 -2.13 18.80
CA VAL A 379 1.01 -1.61 17.67
C VAL A 379 1.34 -2.41 16.41
N LEU A 380 0.32 -3.07 15.86
CA LEU A 380 0.42 -3.85 14.62
C LEU A 380 -0.38 -3.15 13.52
N GLU A 381 0.33 -2.66 12.51
CA GLU A 381 -0.26 -1.98 11.38
C GLU A 381 -0.66 -2.95 10.26
N ASP A 382 -1.75 -2.62 9.59
CA ASP A 382 -2.26 -3.28 8.39
C ASP A 382 -2.49 -4.80 8.50
N ILE A 383 -3.01 -5.27 9.65
CA ILE A 383 -3.17 -6.71 9.93
C ILE A 383 -4.16 -7.45 9.00
N HIS A 384 -4.90 -6.74 8.16
CA HIS A 384 -5.72 -7.33 7.10
C HIS A 384 -4.86 -8.04 6.04
N TRP A 385 -3.57 -7.68 5.94
CA TRP A 385 -2.57 -8.38 5.12
C TRP A 385 -1.83 -9.50 5.85
N ALA A 386 -2.09 -9.70 7.15
CA ALA A 386 -1.37 -10.67 7.93
C ALA A 386 -1.74 -12.10 7.52
N ASP A 387 -0.72 -12.95 7.37
CA ASP A 387 -0.92 -14.39 7.24
C ASP A 387 -1.61 -14.95 8.50
N PRO A 388 -2.37 -16.06 8.40
CA PRO A 388 -3.07 -16.67 9.54
C PRO A 388 -2.22 -16.87 10.81
N PRO A 389 -0.93 -17.28 10.74
CA PRO A 389 -0.10 -17.44 11.94
C PRO A 389 0.10 -16.16 12.77
N ILE A 390 0.14 -14.98 12.14
CA ILE A 390 0.23 -13.71 12.89
C ILE A 390 -1.08 -13.38 13.56
N LEU A 391 -2.22 -13.60 12.88
CA LEU A 391 -3.54 -13.39 13.49
C LEU A 391 -3.75 -14.34 14.68
N ASP A 392 -3.39 -15.61 14.51
CA ASP A 392 -3.42 -16.62 15.58
C ASP A 392 -2.49 -16.25 16.74
N LEU A 393 -1.30 -15.71 16.45
CA LEU A 393 -0.36 -15.21 17.46
C LEU A 393 -0.97 -14.09 18.30
N LEU A 394 -1.61 -13.10 17.69
CA LEU A 394 -2.20 -11.96 18.41
C LEU A 394 -3.35 -12.41 19.33
N GLU A 395 -4.24 -13.27 18.83
CA GLU A 395 -5.31 -13.87 19.63
C GLU A 395 -4.74 -14.76 20.75
N TYR A 396 -3.67 -15.51 20.47
CA TYR A 396 -2.97 -16.32 21.46
C TYR A 396 -2.37 -15.46 22.58
N LEU A 397 -1.69 -14.36 22.25
CA LEU A 397 -1.13 -13.43 23.22
C LEU A 397 -2.23 -12.79 24.07
N ALA A 398 -3.32 -12.32 23.45
CA ALA A 398 -4.46 -11.73 24.15
C ALA A 398 -5.15 -12.72 25.10
N THR A 399 -5.21 -14.00 24.73
CA THR A 399 -5.88 -15.04 25.53
C THR A 399 -5.00 -15.55 26.67
N TRP A 400 -3.71 -15.78 26.42
CA TRP A 400 -2.88 -16.62 27.27
C TRP A 400 -1.84 -15.87 28.08
N THR A 401 -1.52 -14.63 27.74
CA THR A 401 -0.57 -13.81 28.52
C THR A 401 -1.14 -13.52 29.91
N ARG A 402 -0.38 -13.82 30.96
CA ARG A 402 -0.81 -13.66 32.36
C ARG A 402 0.15 -12.76 33.13
N ASP A 403 -0.39 -12.06 34.12
CA ASP A 403 0.34 -11.23 35.08
C ASP A 403 1.26 -10.16 34.44
N ARG A 404 0.92 -9.72 33.22
CA ARG A 404 1.65 -8.74 32.42
C ARG A 404 0.69 -7.73 31.82
N SER A 405 1.08 -6.46 31.86
CA SER A 405 0.36 -5.35 31.26
C SER A 405 0.72 -5.23 29.79
N LEU A 406 -0.12 -5.81 28.92
CA LEU A 406 0.07 -5.79 27.47
C LEU A 406 -1.17 -5.19 26.83
N LEU A 407 -1.00 -4.10 26.08
CA LEU A 407 -2.03 -3.59 25.18
C LEU A 407 -1.59 -3.89 23.75
N ILE A 408 -2.37 -4.68 23.03
CA ILE A 408 -2.18 -4.94 21.60
C ILE A 408 -3.15 -4.04 20.85
N VAL A 409 -2.65 -3.09 20.07
CA VAL A 409 -3.46 -2.26 19.17
C VAL A 409 -3.27 -2.76 17.74
N ALA A 410 -4.32 -3.37 17.18
CA ALA A 410 -4.32 -3.91 15.83
C ALA A 410 -5.05 -2.95 14.88
N LEU A 411 -4.36 -2.44 13.86
CA LEU A 411 -4.93 -1.56 12.85
C LEU A 411 -5.29 -2.38 11.61
N ALA A 412 -6.55 -2.33 11.19
CA ALA A 412 -7.00 -3.09 10.03
C ALA A 412 -8.01 -2.31 9.18
N ARG A 413 -8.26 -2.85 7.99
CA ARG A 413 -9.41 -2.50 7.17
C ARG A 413 -10.61 -3.38 7.55
N PRO A 414 -11.85 -2.99 7.22
CA PRO A 414 -13.04 -3.77 7.54
C PRO A 414 -13.07 -5.19 6.95
N ASP A 415 -12.42 -5.39 5.80
CA ASP A 415 -12.25 -6.67 5.09
C ASP A 415 -11.57 -7.78 5.92
N LEU A 416 -10.80 -7.44 6.96
CA LEU A 416 -10.30 -8.41 7.94
C LEU A 416 -11.42 -9.29 8.49
N ILE A 417 -12.60 -8.70 8.73
CA ILE A 417 -13.74 -9.41 9.33
C ILE A 417 -14.39 -10.37 8.32
N ASP A 418 -14.34 -10.04 7.04
CA ASP A 418 -14.84 -10.92 5.97
C ASP A 418 -13.98 -12.20 5.88
N HIS A 419 -12.66 -12.06 6.04
CA HIS A 419 -11.71 -13.17 5.98
C HIS A 419 -11.54 -13.90 7.33
N ARG A 420 -11.75 -13.22 8.46
CA ARG A 420 -11.67 -13.78 9.81
C ARG A 420 -12.87 -13.34 10.67
N PRO A 421 -14.08 -13.88 10.46
CA PRO A 421 -15.29 -13.47 11.19
C PRO A 421 -15.23 -13.66 12.70
N GLY A 422 -14.38 -14.60 13.17
CA GLY A 422 -14.14 -14.86 14.59
C GLY A 422 -13.10 -13.94 15.26
N TRP A 423 -12.56 -12.96 14.55
CA TRP A 423 -11.51 -12.08 15.06
C TRP A 423 -11.92 -11.36 16.35
N GLY A 424 -11.07 -11.48 17.38
CA GLY A 424 -11.34 -10.87 18.69
C GLY A 424 -12.50 -11.50 19.46
N SER A 425 -12.96 -12.69 19.05
CA SER A 425 -13.97 -13.46 19.80
C SER A 425 -13.34 -14.48 20.75
N GLY A 426 -14.10 -14.97 21.72
CA GLY A 426 -13.67 -16.05 22.62
C GLY A 426 -13.39 -15.60 24.05
N ARG A 427 -12.34 -16.15 24.67
CA ARG A 427 -12.00 -15.94 26.10
C ARG A 427 -11.04 -14.76 26.35
N MET A 428 -10.72 -13.99 25.32
CA MET A 428 -9.80 -12.86 25.39
C MET A 428 -10.54 -11.56 25.73
N GLU A 429 -9.84 -10.63 26.37
CA GLU A 429 -10.30 -9.25 26.54
C GLU A 429 -10.06 -8.50 25.23
N ALA A 430 -11.11 -8.41 24.40
CA ALA A 430 -11.05 -7.72 23.12
C ALA A 430 -12.02 -6.54 23.06
N SER A 431 -11.60 -5.47 22.39
CA SER A 431 -12.44 -4.31 22.07
C SER A 431 -12.19 -3.90 20.63
N ARG A 432 -13.22 -3.36 19.97
CA ARG A 432 -13.16 -2.96 18.57
C ARG A 432 -13.91 -1.67 18.34
N ILE A 433 -13.31 -0.78 17.56
CA ILE A 433 -13.96 0.43 17.05
C ILE A 433 -13.86 0.47 15.53
N GLN A 434 -14.84 1.11 14.90
CA GLN A 434 -14.81 1.48 13.49
C GLN A 434 -14.50 2.98 13.42
N LEU A 435 -13.41 3.33 12.75
CA LEU A 435 -12.96 4.69 12.56
C LEU A 435 -13.53 5.23 11.25
N GLU A 436 -14.50 6.13 11.37
CA GLU A 436 -15.17 6.77 10.24
C GLU A 436 -14.42 8.01 9.74
N ALA A 437 -14.73 8.47 8.53
CA ALA A 437 -14.24 9.75 8.02
C ALA A 437 -14.63 10.91 8.97
N LEU A 438 -13.81 11.96 9.01
CA LEU A 438 -14.11 13.17 9.78
C LEU A 438 -15.42 13.80 9.29
N THR A 439 -16.20 14.34 10.21
CA THR A 439 -17.32 15.21 9.86
C THR A 439 -16.83 16.45 9.12
N ARG A 440 -17.72 17.16 8.43
CA ARG A 440 -17.35 18.39 7.71
C ARG A 440 -16.70 19.43 8.63
N ASP A 441 -17.19 19.56 9.86
CA ASP A 441 -16.68 20.52 10.85
C ASP A 441 -15.27 20.12 11.35
N GLU A 442 -15.04 18.83 11.58
CA GLU A 442 -13.74 18.30 11.96
C GLU A 442 -12.73 18.39 10.81
N ALA A 443 -13.14 18.09 9.58
CA ALA A 443 -12.30 18.24 8.39
C ALA A 443 -11.94 19.72 8.15
N THR A 444 -12.89 20.64 8.37
CA THR A 444 -12.64 22.08 8.33
C THR A 444 -11.60 22.47 9.37
N SER A 445 -11.75 21.98 10.61
CA SER A 445 -10.78 22.20 11.69
C SER A 445 -9.39 21.66 11.35
N LEU A 446 -9.30 20.51 10.68
CA LEU A 446 -8.04 19.94 10.20
C LEU A 446 -7.38 20.84 9.14
N VAL A 447 -8.14 21.35 8.16
CA VAL A 447 -7.62 22.30 7.16
C VAL A 447 -7.04 23.55 7.84
N HIS A 448 -7.76 24.12 8.80
CA HIS A 448 -7.29 25.29 9.56
C HIS A 448 -5.99 24.99 10.33
N ALA A 449 -5.87 23.80 10.91
CA ALA A 449 -4.71 23.44 11.69
C ALA A 449 -3.47 23.14 10.83
N LEU A 450 -3.66 22.60 9.62
CA LEU A 450 -2.57 22.32 8.68
C LEU A 450 -1.97 23.60 8.09
N LEU A 451 -2.81 24.60 7.78
CA LEU A 451 -2.40 25.86 7.17
C LEU A 451 -2.19 26.99 8.18
N ALA A 452 -2.34 26.72 9.47
CA ALA A 452 -2.14 27.65 10.58
C ALA A 452 -2.85 29.03 10.47
N VAL A 453 -3.77 29.25 9.51
CA VAL A 453 -4.42 30.54 9.21
C VAL A 453 -5.71 30.32 8.38
N ASP A 454 -6.71 31.19 8.56
CA ASP A 454 -7.94 31.34 7.76
C ASP A 454 -7.76 31.79 6.29
N ALA A 455 -6.56 31.63 5.72
CA ALA A 455 -6.15 32.39 4.53
C ALA A 455 -6.34 31.66 3.18
N LEU A 456 -7.00 30.50 3.19
CA LEU A 456 -7.61 29.95 1.97
C LEU A 456 -8.94 30.66 1.67
N PRO A 457 -9.15 31.15 0.43
CA PRO A 457 -10.46 31.59 -0.03
C PRO A 457 -11.51 30.49 0.20
N ASP A 458 -12.72 30.88 0.63
CA ASP A 458 -13.81 29.94 0.95
C ASP A 458 -14.05 28.94 -0.19
N ARG A 459 -14.01 29.41 -1.44
CA ARG A 459 -14.14 28.55 -2.63
C ARG A 459 -13.10 27.42 -2.66
N LEU A 460 -11.83 27.74 -2.41
CA LEU A 460 -10.74 26.76 -2.48
C LEU A 460 -10.84 25.76 -1.31
N ARG A 461 -11.19 26.25 -0.13
CA ARG A 461 -11.47 25.44 1.05
C ARG A 461 -12.63 24.46 0.81
N GLU A 462 -13.73 24.95 0.27
CA GLU A 462 -14.88 24.11 -0.07
C GLU A 462 -14.53 23.06 -1.11
N GLN A 463 -13.70 23.39 -2.11
CA GLN A 463 -13.22 22.40 -3.08
C GLN A 463 -12.35 21.31 -2.43
N VAL A 464 -11.51 21.64 -1.44
CA VAL A 464 -10.72 20.66 -0.69
C VAL A 464 -11.65 19.77 0.15
N LEU A 465 -12.59 20.38 0.89
CA LEU A 465 -13.52 19.64 1.75
C LEU A 465 -14.44 18.72 0.94
N ASP A 466 -14.99 19.21 -0.17
CA ASP A 466 -15.88 18.45 -1.04
C ASP A 466 -15.15 17.30 -1.75
N ARG A 467 -13.83 17.41 -2.01
CA ARG A 467 -13.04 16.32 -2.60
C ARG A 467 -12.53 15.32 -1.57
N ALA A 468 -12.10 15.80 -0.42
CA ALA A 468 -11.58 14.95 0.65
C ALA A 468 -12.70 14.16 1.36
N GLU A 469 -13.92 14.71 1.39
CA GLU A 469 -15.11 14.09 2.00
C GLU A 469 -14.81 13.47 3.37
N GLY A 470 -14.10 14.24 4.21
CA GLY A 470 -13.73 13.86 5.57
C GLY A 470 -12.50 12.96 5.72
N ASN A 471 -11.87 12.50 4.64
CA ASN A 471 -10.67 11.69 4.73
C ASN A 471 -9.43 12.57 5.03
N PRO A 472 -8.78 12.44 6.22
CA PRO A 472 -7.63 13.28 6.60
C PRO A 472 -6.46 13.21 5.62
N LEU A 473 -6.16 12.02 5.09
CA LEU A 473 -5.09 11.85 4.10
C LEU A 473 -5.39 12.68 2.85
N PHE A 474 -6.66 12.73 2.42
CA PHE A 474 -7.02 13.45 1.21
C PHE A 474 -6.88 14.95 1.42
N VAL A 475 -7.26 15.44 2.61
CA VAL A 475 -7.05 16.84 2.99
C VAL A 475 -5.55 17.19 2.95
N GLU A 476 -4.70 16.38 3.59
CA GLU A 476 -3.26 16.61 3.65
C GLU A 476 -2.59 16.58 2.27
N GLU A 477 -2.86 15.57 1.44
CA GLU A 477 -2.28 15.44 0.10
C GLU A 477 -2.77 16.55 -0.83
N THR A 478 -4.04 16.95 -0.73
CA THR A 478 -4.57 18.04 -1.55
C THR A 478 -3.90 19.36 -1.18
N ILE A 479 -3.75 19.64 0.11
CA ILE A 479 -3.04 20.84 0.57
C ILE A 479 -1.57 20.81 0.13
N ARG A 480 -0.90 19.66 0.24
CA ARG A 480 0.48 19.47 -0.21
C ARG A 480 0.63 19.79 -1.69
N MET A 481 -0.23 19.22 -2.54
CA MET A 481 -0.24 19.48 -3.98
C MET A 481 -0.41 20.98 -4.29
N LEU A 482 -1.34 21.66 -3.60
CA LEU A 482 -1.56 23.09 -3.76
C LEU A 482 -0.35 23.94 -3.31
N ILE A 483 0.46 23.44 -2.38
CA ILE A 483 1.70 24.10 -1.97
C ILE A 483 2.79 23.88 -3.04
N ASP A 484 2.94 22.64 -3.49
CA ASP A 484 3.98 22.23 -4.44
C ASP A 484 3.79 22.87 -5.83
N ASP A 485 2.54 23.04 -6.28
CA ASP A 485 2.22 23.70 -7.55
C ASP A 485 2.24 25.24 -7.47
N GLY A 486 2.44 25.79 -6.27
CA GLY A 486 2.49 27.22 -6.00
C GLY A 486 1.12 27.92 -6.02
N THR A 487 0.01 27.17 -6.00
CA THR A 487 -1.34 27.72 -5.85
C THR A 487 -1.55 28.31 -4.46
N VAL A 488 -0.93 27.71 -3.44
CA VAL A 488 -0.88 28.15 -2.05
C VAL A 488 0.57 28.41 -1.69
N VAL A 489 0.89 29.64 -1.30
CA VAL A 489 2.26 30.06 -1.00
C VAL A 489 2.33 30.74 0.35
N GLU A 490 3.42 30.53 1.07
CA GLU A 490 3.68 31.25 2.30
C GLU A 490 4.17 32.68 1.98
N ARG A 491 3.47 33.69 2.49
CA ARG A 491 3.86 35.10 2.43
C ARG A 491 3.75 35.70 3.83
N ASP A 492 4.84 36.31 4.30
CA ASP A 492 4.90 36.97 5.61
C ASP A 492 4.47 36.07 6.80
N GLY A 493 4.75 34.76 6.70
CA GLY A 493 4.38 33.77 7.73
C GLY A 493 2.92 33.33 7.68
N ALA A 494 2.19 33.67 6.62
CA ALA A 494 0.80 33.24 6.39
C ALA A 494 0.66 32.56 5.02
N TRP A 495 -0.11 31.47 4.98
CA TRP A 495 -0.42 30.77 3.74
C TRP A 495 -1.49 31.51 2.95
N VAL A 496 -1.20 31.96 1.74
CA VAL A 496 -2.17 32.67 0.89
C VAL A 496 -2.34 31.99 -0.45
N ALA A 497 -3.54 32.04 -1.01
CA ALA A 497 -3.77 31.59 -2.38
C ALA A 497 -3.10 32.57 -3.36
N ALA A 498 -2.14 32.08 -4.15
CA ALA A 498 -1.54 32.83 -5.25
C ALA A 498 -2.53 33.02 -6.42
N ASN A 499 -3.47 32.08 -6.58
CA ASN A 499 -4.52 32.12 -7.59
C ASN A 499 -5.88 31.66 -7.00
N GLU A 500 -6.78 32.60 -6.75
CA GLU A 500 -8.11 32.32 -6.18
C GLU A 500 -9.07 31.57 -7.14
N LEU A 501 -8.75 31.54 -8.43
CA LEU A 501 -9.54 30.87 -9.46
C LEU A 501 -9.04 29.46 -9.81
N ALA A 502 -8.00 28.98 -9.13
CA ALA A 502 -7.50 27.63 -9.35
C ALA A 502 -8.59 26.58 -9.09
N GLU A 503 -8.63 25.55 -9.92
CA GLU A 503 -9.40 24.35 -9.64
C GLU A 503 -8.49 23.35 -8.93
N VAL A 504 -8.97 22.80 -7.81
CA VAL A 504 -8.24 21.75 -7.10
C VAL A 504 -8.32 20.46 -7.90
N GLU A 505 -7.20 19.95 -8.39
CA GLU A 505 -7.15 18.60 -8.96
C GLU A 505 -7.03 17.54 -7.85
N VAL A 506 -7.20 16.25 -8.21
CA VAL A 506 -6.97 15.16 -7.27
C VAL A 506 -5.50 14.75 -7.33
N PRO A 507 -4.76 14.75 -6.21
CA PRO A 507 -3.39 14.25 -6.18
C PRO A 507 -3.27 12.82 -6.73
N GLU A 508 -2.23 12.56 -7.54
CA GLU A 508 -1.97 11.24 -8.15
C GLU A 508 -1.84 10.12 -7.09
N THR A 509 -1.32 10.44 -5.91
CA THR A 509 -1.22 9.52 -4.76
C THR A 509 -2.59 9.04 -4.28
N ILE A 510 -3.59 9.92 -4.26
CA ILE A 510 -4.97 9.58 -3.93
C ILE A 510 -5.62 8.78 -5.06
N GLU A 511 -5.38 9.17 -6.32
CA GLU A 511 -5.89 8.40 -7.46
C GLU A 511 -5.38 6.97 -7.44
N ALA A 512 -4.08 6.76 -7.18
CA ALA A 512 -3.47 5.44 -7.05
C ALA A 512 -4.13 4.63 -5.92
N LEU A 513 -4.37 5.25 -4.77
CA LEU A 513 -5.04 4.62 -3.62
C LEU A 513 -6.44 4.12 -3.98
N VAL A 514 -7.26 5.00 -4.56
CA VAL A 514 -8.64 4.68 -4.94
C VAL A 514 -8.68 3.66 -6.09
N ARG A 515 -7.74 3.75 -7.04
CA ARG A 515 -7.64 2.83 -8.17
C ARG A 515 -7.30 1.42 -7.72
N ALA A 516 -6.34 1.25 -6.81
CA ALA A 516 -6.02 -0.05 -6.23
C ALA A 516 -7.23 -0.69 -5.53
N ARG A 517 -8.04 0.11 -4.81
CA ARG A 517 -9.30 -0.38 -4.25
C ARG A 517 -10.28 -0.85 -5.32
N LEU A 518 -10.46 -0.08 -6.40
CA LEU A 518 -11.33 -0.49 -7.51
C LEU A 518 -10.82 -1.75 -8.23
N ASP A 519 -9.51 -1.90 -8.37
CA ASP A 519 -8.88 -3.05 -9.04
C ASP A 519 -8.91 -4.34 -8.20
N SER A 520 -9.07 -4.22 -6.88
CA SER A 520 -9.31 -5.36 -6.00
C SER A 520 -10.71 -5.98 -6.17
N LEU A 521 -11.64 -5.27 -6.81
CA LEU A 521 -12.99 -5.76 -7.03
C LEU A 521 -13.05 -6.79 -8.17
N PRO A 522 -13.97 -7.76 -8.09
CA PRO A 522 -14.36 -8.57 -9.23
C PRO A 522 -14.70 -7.68 -10.44
N ARG A 523 -14.34 -8.16 -11.65
CA ARG A 523 -14.50 -7.38 -12.88
C ARG A 523 -15.91 -6.85 -13.11
N ASP A 524 -16.92 -7.66 -12.77
CA ASP A 524 -18.33 -7.31 -12.99
C ASP A 524 -18.79 -6.20 -12.03
N GLU A 525 -18.38 -6.27 -10.76
CA GLU A 525 -18.59 -5.21 -9.77
C GLU A 525 -17.93 -3.90 -10.19
N ARG A 526 -16.67 -3.96 -10.64
CA ARG A 526 -15.92 -2.79 -11.12
C ARG A 526 -16.60 -2.17 -12.34
N SER A 527 -17.09 -2.99 -13.27
CA SER A 527 -17.82 -2.54 -14.46
C SER A 527 -19.11 -1.77 -14.09
N ILE A 528 -19.83 -2.20 -13.06
CA ILE A 528 -21.04 -1.54 -12.57
C ILE A 528 -20.71 -0.20 -11.91
N LEU A 529 -19.66 -0.12 -11.08
CA LEU A 529 -19.20 1.15 -10.52
C LEU A 529 -18.74 2.14 -11.59
N GLN A 530 -18.07 1.66 -12.65
CA GLN A 530 -17.70 2.48 -13.80
C GLN A 530 -18.94 3.00 -14.55
N GLY A 531 -19.97 2.16 -14.71
CA GLY A 531 -21.28 2.57 -15.25
C GLY A 531 -21.94 3.66 -14.40
N ALA A 532 -21.97 3.47 -13.08
CA ALA A 532 -22.50 4.45 -12.13
C ALA A 532 -21.73 5.79 -12.20
N ALA A 533 -20.41 5.73 -12.35
CA ALA A 533 -19.56 6.92 -12.48
C ALA A 533 -19.86 7.76 -13.74
N VAL A 534 -20.36 7.13 -14.81
CA VAL A 534 -20.83 7.81 -16.02
C VAL A 534 -22.16 8.52 -15.80
N ILE A 535 -23.06 7.93 -15.00
CA ILE A 535 -24.36 8.54 -14.67
C ILE A 535 -24.16 9.80 -13.81
N GLY A 536 -23.32 9.71 -12.78
CA GLY A 536 -22.95 10.86 -11.97
C GLY A 536 -22.66 10.55 -10.51
N ARG A 537 -22.51 11.60 -9.69
CA ARG A 537 -22.23 11.47 -8.24
C ARG A 537 -23.35 10.75 -7.48
N THR A 538 -24.60 11.04 -7.84
CA THR A 538 -25.80 10.40 -7.31
C THR A 538 -26.55 9.78 -8.48
N PHE A 539 -27.00 8.55 -8.31
CA PHE A 539 -27.65 7.78 -9.36
C PHE A 539 -28.77 6.91 -8.79
N GLN A 540 -29.81 6.69 -9.58
CA GLN A 540 -30.91 5.79 -9.23
C GLN A 540 -30.56 4.35 -9.59
N ARG A 541 -31.01 3.40 -8.78
CA ARG A 541 -30.89 1.96 -9.05
C ARG A 541 -31.43 1.58 -10.43
N SER A 542 -32.60 2.11 -10.77
CA SER A 542 -33.30 1.89 -12.05
C SER A 542 -32.48 2.39 -13.25
N ALA A 543 -31.89 3.59 -13.12
CA ALA A 543 -31.01 4.18 -14.14
C ALA A 543 -29.79 3.29 -14.40
N LEU A 544 -29.15 2.82 -13.33
CA LEU A 544 -27.97 1.98 -13.44
C LEU A 544 -28.28 0.62 -14.06
N ALA A 545 -29.39 -0.02 -13.67
CA ALA A 545 -29.81 -1.30 -14.25
C ALA A 545 -30.02 -1.20 -15.78
N MET A 546 -30.62 -0.12 -16.26
CA MET A 546 -30.81 0.15 -17.69
C MET A 546 -29.47 0.40 -18.41
N VAL A 547 -28.62 1.25 -17.83
CA VAL A 547 -27.29 1.59 -18.41
C VAL A 547 -26.33 0.40 -18.38
N MET A 548 -26.54 -0.59 -17.52
CA MET A 548 -25.72 -1.80 -17.47
C MET A 548 -26.32 -2.97 -18.25
N GLU A 549 -27.64 -3.01 -18.47
CA GLU A 549 -28.38 -4.16 -19.06
C GLU A 549 -28.25 -5.45 -18.22
N GLU A 550 -27.95 -5.33 -16.93
CA GLU A 550 -27.72 -6.44 -16.01
C GLU A 550 -28.33 -6.14 -14.62
N PRO A 551 -28.64 -7.16 -13.79
CA PRO A 551 -29.08 -6.96 -12.41
C PRO A 551 -27.98 -6.30 -11.57
N VAL A 552 -28.32 -5.24 -10.84
CA VAL A 552 -27.35 -4.42 -10.08
C VAL A 552 -27.48 -4.55 -8.57
N ASP A 553 -28.57 -5.13 -8.05
CA ASP A 553 -28.92 -5.07 -6.63
C ASP A 553 -27.87 -5.72 -5.72
N ALA A 554 -27.48 -6.97 -6.00
CA ALA A 554 -26.44 -7.66 -5.24
C ALA A 554 -25.09 -6.92 -5.27
N PHE A 555 -24.78 -6.27 -6.39
CA PHE A 555 -23.54 -5.51 -6.55
C PHE A 555 -23.59 -4.18 -5.80
N LEU A 556 -24.75 -3.52 -5.74
CA LEU A 556 -24.95 -2.29 -4.97
C LEU A 556 -24.88 -2.57 -3.46
N GLU A 557 -25.43 -3.69 -2.99
CA GLU A 557 -25.26 -4.13 -1.59
C GLU A 557 -23.78 -4.30 -1.24
N GLN A 558 -23.01 -4.97 -2.10
CA GLN A 558 -21.56 -5.12 -1.90
C GLN A 558 -20.82 -3.78 -1.97
N ALA A 559 -21.21 -2.89 -2.88
CA ALA A 559 -20.60 -1.56 -3.01
C ALA A 559 -20.87 -0.68 -1.79
N VAL A 560 -22.03 -0.83 -1.13
CA VAL A 560 -22.34 -0.19 0.16
C VAL A 560 -21.48 -0.79 1.27
N LEU A 561 -21.44 -2.12 1.39
CA LEU A 561 -20.63 -2.80 2.41
C LEU A 561 -19.12 -2.46 2.32
N ARG A 562 -18.63 -2.25 1.09
CA ARG A 562 -17.23 -1.89 0.81
C ARG A 562 -16.97 -0.38 0.80
N ASP A 563 -17.94 0.43 1.23
CA ASP A 563 -17.85 1.89 1.32
C ASP A 563 -17.52 2.62 0.01
N PHE A 564 -17.89 2.07 -1.14
CA PHE A 564 -17.79 2.79 -2.43
C PHE A 564 -18.95 3.76 -2.62
N VAL A 565 -20.14 3.35 -2.20
CA VAL A 565 -21.38 4.13 -2.28
C VAL A 565 -22.13 4.09 -0.97
N SER A 566 -23.02 5.05 -0.77
CA SER A 566 -23.96 5.12 0.33
C SER A 566 -25.38 5.15 -0.23
N GLU A 567 -26.31 4.55 0.51
CA GLU A 567 -27.73 4.61 0.16
C GLU A 567 -28.31 5.94 0.65
N GLU A 568 -29.04 6.63 -0.22
CA GLU A 568 -29.73 7.87 0.09
C GLU A 568 -31.21 7.57 0.37
N PRO A 569 -31.76 8.03 1.51
CA PRO A 569 -33.15 7.78 1.86
C PRO A 569 -34.08 8.70 1.06
N ALA A 570 -34.39 8.35 -0.19
CA ALA A 570 -35.40 9.05 -0.98
C ALA A 570 -36.02 8.18 -2.09
N GLY A 571 -37.32 7.87 -2.00
CA GLY A 571 -38.12 7.35 -3.11
C GLY A 571 -37.61 6.04 -3.74
N ASP A 572 -37.36 6.04 -5.05
CA ASP A 572 -36.68 4.95 -5.76
C ASP A 572 -35.24 4.81 -5.20
N PRO A 573 -34.78 3.60 -4.80
CA PRO A 573 -33.47 3.43 -4.16
C PRO A 573 -32.38 4.16 -4.93
N SER A 574 -31.78 5.15 -4.26
CA SER A 574 -30.79 6.05 -4.83
C SER A 574 -29.49 5.88 -4.07
N TYR A 575 -28.39 5.97 -4.80
CA TYR A 575 -27.05 5.77 -4.27
C TYR A 575 -26.19 6.97 -4.59
N ARG A 576 -25.26 7.28 -3.70
CA ARG A 576 -24.25 8.33 -3.87
C ARG A 576 -22.87 7.74 -3.64
N PHE A 577 -21.91 8.06 -4.49
CA PHE A 577 -20.50 7.75 -4.22
C PHE A 577 -20.07 8.35 -2.88
N LYS A 578 -19.49 7.52 -1.99
CA LYS A 578 -19.08 7.96 -0.65
C LYS A 578 -17.97 9.02 -0.69
N HIS A 579 -17.20 9.06 -1.78
CA HIS A 579 -16.21 10.08 -2.07
C HIS A 579 -16.22 10.43 -3.57
N LEU A 580 -16.21 11.72 -3.95
CA LEU A 580 -16.15 12.18 -5.34
C LEU A 580 -14.95 11.61 -6.11
N VAL A 581 -13.81 11.45 -5.43
CA VAL A 581 -12.60 10.86 -6.03
C VAL A 581 -12.84 9.42 -6.50
N ILE A 582 -13.67 8.64 -5.79
CA ILE A 582 -14.04 7.28 -6.24
C ILE A 582 -14.73 7.33 -7.60
N ARG A 583 -15.67 8.28 -7.78
CA ARG A 583 -16.36 8.49 -9.06
C ARG A 583 -15.37 8.87 -10.16
N ASP A 584 -14.50 9.85 -9.88
CA ASP A 584 -13.57 10.39 -10.88
C ASP A 584 -12.54 9.36 -11.33
N VAL A 585 -11.98 8.58 -10.40
CA VAL A 585 -11.06 7.48 -10.72
C VAL A 585 -11.79 6.36 -11.46
N ALA A 586 -12.98 5.95 -11.01
CA ALA A 586 -13.78 4.95 -11.73
C ALA A 586 -14.09 5.40 -13.17
N TYR A 587 -14.49 6.65 -13.36
CA TYR A 587 -14.71 7.23 -14.68
C TYR A 587 -13.41 7.31 -15.52
N GLY A 588 -12.30 7.70 -14.89
CA GLY A 588 -10.97 7.84 -15.48
C GLY A 588 -10.41 6.53 -16.05
N THR A 589 -10.64 5.41 -15.35
CA THR A 589 -10.20 4.06 -15.76
C THR A 589 -10.93 3.54 -17.01
N LEU A 590 -12.07 4.12 -17.40
CA LEU A 590 -12.80 3.71 -18.60
C LEU A 590 -12.03 4.06 -19.90
N PRO A 591 -11.78 3.08 -20.79
CA PRO A 591 -11.30 3.35 -22.14
C PRO A 591 -12.28 4.26 -22.90
N LYS A 592 -11.75 5.15 -23.75
CA LYS A 592 -12.56 6.17 -24.47
C LYS A 592 -13.75 5.57 -25.23
N ALA A 593 -13.56 4.41 -25.88
CA ALA A 593 -14.60 3.73 -26.62
C ALA A 593 -15.75 3.25 -25.71
N ARG A 594 -15.42 2.63 -24.57
CA ARG A 594 -16.40 2.17 -23.59
C ARG A 594 -17.14 3.34 -22.93
N ARG A 595 -16.40 4.41 -22.60
CA ARG A 595 -16.97 5.65 -22.05
C ARG A 595 -18.02 6.26 -23.00
N ALA A 596 -17.72 6.33 -24.30
CA ALA A 596 -18.68 6.83 -25.29
C ALA A 596 -19.94 5.95 -25.40
N ALA A 597 -19.80 4.62 -25.30
CA ALA A 597 -20.94 3.70 -25.31
C ALA A 597 -21.84 3.85 -24.08
N LEU A 598 -21.24 3.98 -22.88
CA LEU A 598 -22.00 4.19 -21.64
C LEU A 598 -22.71 5.55 -21.65
N HIS A 599 -22.04 6.63 -22.06
CA HIS A 599 -22.68 7.96 -22.19
C HIS A 599 -23.90 7.93 -23.12
N ARG A 600 -23.81 7.23 -24.25
CA ARG A 600 -24.94 7.07 -25.16
C ARG A 600 -26.14 6.43 -24.46
N ARG A 601 -25.91 5.31 -23.75
CA ARG A 601 -26.96 4.58 -23.02
C ARG A 601 -27.56 5.42 -21.90
N THR A 602 -26.74 6.20 -21.19
CA THR A 602 -27.23 7.15 -20.17
C THR A 602 -28.13 8.22 -20.78
N VAL A 603 -27.77 8.76 -21.95
CA VAL A 603 -28.61 9.75 -22.66
C VAL A 603 -29.91 9.11 -23.16
N GLU A 604 -29.86 7.89 -23.71
CA GLU A 604 -31.06 7.15 -24.13
C GLU A 604 -32.02 6.95 -22.97
N TRP A 605 -31.51 6.53 -21.80
CA TRP A 605 -32.30 6.41 -20.58
C TRP A 605 -32.89 7.76 -20.13
N LEU A 606 -32.12 8.85 -20.14
CA LEU A 606 -32.61 10.19 -19.78
C LEU A 606 -33.76 10.64 -20.69
N ILE A 607 -33.70 10.33 -22.00
CA ILE A 607 -34.75 10.64 -22.96
C ILE A 607 -36.01 9.82 -22.67
N GLU A 608 -35.89 8.52 -22.43
CA GLU A 608 -37.03 7.66 -22.10
C GLU A 608 -37.68 8.05 -20.77
N TRP A 609 -36.87 8.33 -19.74
CA TRP A 609 -37.33 8.78 -18.44
C TRP A 609 -38.05 10.13 -18.51
N ALA A 610 -37.52 11.08 -19.28
CA ALA A 610 -38.17 12.37 -19.51
C ALA A 610 -39.45 12.24 -20.35
N ALA A 611 -39.51 11.30 -21.30
CA ALA A 611 -40.69 11.05 -22.11
C ALA A 611 -41.84 10.44 -21.29
N ASP A 612 -41.56 9.54 -20.36
CA ASP A 612 -42.56 8.91 -19.48
C ASP A 612 -43.16 9.90 -18.47
N ARG A 613 -42.37 10.90 -18.03
CA ARG A 613 -42.80 12.00 -17.14
C ARG A 613 -43.27 13.27 -17.84
N SER A 614 -43.35 13.27 -19.17
CA SER A 614 -43.91 14.40 -19.93
C SER A 614 -45.38 14.69 -19.58
N TYR A 615 -46.09 13.72 -18.99
CA TYR A 615 -47.46 13.89 -18.48
C TYR A 615 -47.56 14.54 -17.07
N GLU A 616 -46.47 14.56 -16.27
CA GLU A 616 -46.47 15.17 -14.92
C GLU A 616 -46.27 16.70 -14.96
N PHE A 617 -45.91 17.26 -16.12
CA PHE A 617 -45.78 18.72 -16.33
C PHE A 617 -46.94 19.33 -17.13
N VAL A 618 -47.96 18.55 -17.49
CA VAL A 618 -49.12 19.05 -18.26
C VAL A 618 -50.04 19.97 -17.44
N GLU A 619 -49.92 20.00 -16.10
CA GLU A 619 -50.66 20.97 -15.27
C GLU A 619 -49.98 22.35 -15.11
N ILE A 620 -48.86 22.62 -15.79
CA ILE A 620 -48.24 23.97 -15.81
C ILE A 620 -48.49 24.73 -17.13
N GLU A 621 -49.15 24.11 -18.11
CA GLU A 621 -49.74 24.81 -19.27
C GLU A 621 -51.28 24.61 -19.29
N ALA A 622 -51.98 25.27 -18.36
CA ALA A 622 -53.39 25.63 -18.47
C ALA A 622 -53.69 26.96 -17.77
#